data_AF-A0A2A4UEN1-F1
#
_entry.id   AF-A0A2A4UEN1-F1
#
_cell.length_a   1.000
_cell.length_b   1.000
_cell.length_c   1.000
_cell.angle_alpha   90.00
_cell.angle_beta   90.00
_cell.angle_gamma   90.00
#
_symmetry.space_group_name_H-M   'P 1'
#
loop_
_entity.id
_entity.type
_entity.pdbx_description
1 polymer ?
#
loop_
_entity_poly.entity_id
_entity_poly.type
_entity_poly.pdbx_seq_one_letter_code
_entity_poly.pdbx_strand_id
1 'polypeptide(L)'
;MTLRILPNKFKLLWLIMLWPAITHAETSVLPTSPLQEISVLQSPDLILLEPSDVKLYKRIFHLQTKGKWKKADRLIKQLDDRILLGHILYQRYMHPTAYRSRYSELADWMLAYPDLPGAKRIYALAKRKNGGKARKLHKPI
;
A
#
# COMPACT_ATOMS: atom_id res chain seq x y z
N MET A 1 46.82 54.96 27.88
CA MET A 1 45.39 55.29 28.05
C MET A 1 44.59 54.06 27.66
N THR A 2 44.02 53.39 28.65
CA THR A 2 43.73 51.95 28.70
C THR A 2 42.35 51.54 28.16
N LEU A 3 42.36 50.42 27.42
CA LEU A 3 41.30 49.47 27.03
C LEU A 3 39.84 49.75 27.43
N ARG A 4 38.95 49.79 26.44
CA ARG A 4 37.49 49.65 26.58
C ARG A 4 37.09 48.18 26.46
N ILE A 5 36.40 47.66 27.47
CA ILE A 5 35.81 46.31 27.53
C ILE A 5 34.37 46.42 28.06
N LEU A 6 33.43 46.04 27.18
CA LEU A 6 32.20 45.22 27.36
C LEU A 6 31.04 45.64 28.34
N PRO A 7 29.85 44.98 28.24
CA PRO A 7 28.53 45.63 28.31
C PRO A 7 27.61 44.93 29.35
N ASN A 8 26.29 44.97 29.10
CA ASN A 8 25.20 44.26 29.79
C ASN A 8 24.75 44.84 31.14
N LYS A 9 23.68 45.65 31.09
CA LYS A 9 22.85 45.94 32.25
C LYS A 9 21.49 45.28 32.07
N PHE A 10 21.42 44.05 32.57
CA PHE A 10 20.17 43.47 33.04
C PHE A 10 19.49 44.43 34.02
N LYS A 11 18.17 44.60 33.89
CA LYS A 11 17.15 44.39 34.94
C LYS A 11 15.94 45.24 34.61
N LEU A 12 14.79 44.59 34.38
CA LEU A 12 13.82 44.33 35.43
C LEU A 12 13.32 45.65 36.04
N LEU A 13 12.17 46.13 35.56
CA LEU A 13 10.97 46.37 36.36
C LEU A 13 9.91 47.01 35.46
N TRP A 14 8.95 46.18 35.05
CA TRP A 14 7.53 46.46 35.16
C TRP A 14 7.01 47.89 34.88
N LEU A 15 6.10 47.92 33.89
CA LEU A 15 4.73 48.41 34.05
C LEU A 15 4.46 49.84 33.54
N ILE A 16 3.61 49.85 32.49
CA ILE A 16 2.78 50.96 31.99
C ILE A 16 3.56 52.11 31.36
N MET A 17 3.56 52.14 30.02
CA MET A 17 3.02 53.25 29.23
C MET A 17 3.37 53.03 27.75
N LEU A 18 2.54 52.27 27.03
CA LEU A 18 1.95 52.66 25.73
C LEU A 18 1.15 51.47 25.19
N TRP A 19 -0.05 51.29 25.76
CA TRP A 19 -1.05 50.35 25.29
C TRP A 19 -1.75 50.97 24.07
N PRO A 20 -1.64 50.41 22.86
CA PRO A 20 -2.57 50.76 21.82
C PRO A 20 -3.93 50.20 22.22
N ALA A 21 -4.93 51.08 22.30
CA ALA A 21 -6.32 50.71 22.37
C ALA A 21 -6.69 49.89 21.13
N ILE A 22 -6.54 48.57 21.20
CA ILE A 22 -7.08 47.68 20.19
C ILE A 22 -8.58 47.61 20.46
N THR A 23 -9.29 48.38 19.65
CA THR A 23 -10.73 48.33 19.49
C THR A 23 -11.17 46.90 19.17
N HIS A 24 -12.26 46.49 19.81
CA HIS A 24 -12.82 45.15 19.72
C HIS A 24 -13.11 44.76 18.27
N ALA A 25 -12.52 43.65 17.83
CA ALA A 25 -13.18 42.72 16.93
C ALA A 25 -13.02 41.34 17.56
N GLU A 26 -14.08 40.93 18.22
CA GLU A 26 -14.27 39.63 18.84
C GLU A 26 -14.21 38.56 17.75
N THR A 27 -13.01 38.00 17.52
CA THR A 27 -12.85 36.77 16.75
C THR A 27 -12.46 35.68 17.71
N SER A 28 -13.48 34.98 18.21
CA SER A 28 -13.37 33.75 18.98
C SER A 28 -12.70 32.67 18.13
N VAL A 29 -11.37 32.61 18.14
CA VAL A 29 -10.61 31.46 17.66
C VAL A 29 -9.84 30.85 18.83
N LEU A 30 -10.35 29.71 19.29
CA LEU A 30 -9.67 28.82 20.23
C LEU A 30 -8.28 28.47 19.68
N PRO A 31 -7.24 28.33 20.52
CA PRO A 31 -6.00 27.70 20.09
C PRO A 31 -6.31 26.23 19.80
N THR A 32 -6.50 25.88 18.53
CA THR A 32 -6.63 24.50 18.08
C THR A 32 -5.36 23.77 18.49
N SER A 33 -5.51 22.80 19.40
CA SER A 33 -4.42 21.99 19.90
C SER A 33 -3.70 21.31 18.71
N PRO A 34 -2.35 21.29 18.66
CA PRO A 34 -1.59 20.60 17.61
C PRO A 34 -1.90 19.09 17.47
N LEU A 35 -2.64 18.53 18.44
CA LEU A 35 -3.05 17.13 18.45
C LEU A 35 -4.32 16.85 17.64
N GLN A 36 -4.92 17.83 16.96
CA GLN A 36 -6.09 17.65 16.08
C GLN A 36 -5.73 17.48 14.59
N GLU A 37 -4.46 17.62 14.21
CA GLU A 37 -3.98 17.52 12.83
C GLU A 37 -3.82 16.08 12.30
N ILE A 38 -4.16 15.05 13.10
CA ILE A 38 -4.09 13.63 12.70
C ILE A 38 -5.33 13.21 11.87
N SER A 39 -6.31 14.10 11.69
CA SER A 39 -7.55 13.81 10.96
C SER A 39 -7.41 13.77 9.42
N VAL A 40 -6.20 13.97 8.88
CA VAL A 40 -5.95 13.98 7.42
C VAL A 40 -5.65 12.60 6.80
N LEU A 41 -5.73 11.50 7.57
CA LEU A 41 -5.74 10.16 6.97
C LEU A 41 -7.18 9.74 6.61
N GLN A 42 -7.86 10.56 5.81
CA GLN A 42 -8.77 10.00 4.81
C GLN A 42 -7.90 9.16 3.87
N SER A 43 -7.62 7.93 4.29
CA SER A 43 -6.91 6.95 3.48
C SER A 43 -7.81 6.66 2.29
N PRO A 44 -7.48 7.11 1.07
CA PRO A 44 -8.28 6.76 -0.09
C PRO A 44 -8.10 5.25 -0.28
N ASP A 45 -9.22 4.52 -0.34
CA ASP A 45 -9.29 3.12 -0.75
C ASP A 45 -8.58 2.07 0.12
N LEU A 46 -8.83 2.06 1.43
CA LEU A 46 -8.73 0.78 2.15
C LEU A 46 -9.92 -0.10 1.71
N ILE A 47 -9.71 -0.93 0.68
CA ILE A 47 -10.66 -2.00 0.33
C ILE A 47 -10.72 -2.93 1.54
N LEU A 48 -11.77 -2.78 2.34
CA LEU A 48 -12.03 -3.65 3.48
C LEU A 48 -12.51 -4.99 2.93
N LEU A 49 -11.68 -6.02 3.06
CA LEU A 49 -12.10 -7.38 2.69
C LEU A 49 -13.17 -7.87 3.67
N GLU A 50 -14.26 -8.40 3.12
CA GLU A 50 -15.27 -9.07 3.92
C GLU A 50 -14.68 -10.29 4.66
N PRO A 51 -15.10 -10.58 5.90
CA PRO A 51 -14.59 -11.72 6.66
C PRO A 51 -14.77 -13.07 5.94
N SER A 52 -15.82 -13.20 5.12
CA SER A 52 -16.08 -14.37 4.27
C SER A 52 -14.97 -14.57 3.23
N ASP A 53 -14.53 -13.50 2.58
CA ASP A 53 -13.51 -13.54 1.53
C ASP A 53 -12.15 -13.91 2.11
N VAL A 54 -11.83 -13.35 3.29
CA VAL A 54 -10.61 -13.72 4.03
C VAL A 54 -10.60 -15.22 4.35
N LYS A 55 -11.73 -15.77 4.81
CA LYS A 55 -11.84 -17.20 5.14
C LYS A 55 -11.73 -18.08 3.88
N LEU A 56 -12.40 -17.67 2.79
CA LEU A 56 -12.36 -18.38 1.51
C LEU A 56 -10.93 -18.38 0.93
N TYR A 57 -10.30 -17.21 0.87
CA TYR A 57 -8.92 -17.01 0.42
C TYR A 57 -7.95 -17.90 1.19
N LYS A 58 -7.97 -17.84 2.53
CA LYS A 58 -7.09 -18.68 3.38
C LYS A 58 -7.29 -20.17 3.10
N ARG A 59 -8.54 -20.60 2.90
CA ARG A 59 -8.85 -22.01 2.60
C ARG A 59 -8.35 -22.44 1.23
N ILE A 60 -8.51 -21.60 0.20
CA ILE A 60 -7.96 -21.85 -1.14
C ILE A 60 -6.45 -21.96 -1.05
N PHE A 61 -5.78 -20.99 -0.43
CA PHE A 61 -4.33 -20.94 -0.32
C PHE A 61 -3.76 -22.20 0.34
N HIS A 62 -4.38 -22.66 1.44
CA HIS A 62 -3.99 -23.89 2.13
C HIS A 62 -4.17 -25.16 1.27
N LEU A 63 -5.26 -25.24 0.50
CA LEU A 63 -5.49 -26.37 -0.40
C LEU A 63 -4.45 -26.39 -1.52
N GLN A 64 -4.08 -25.23 -2.04
CA GLN A 64 -3.05 -25.09 -3.07
C GLN A 64 -1.66 -25.48 -2.56
N THR A 65 -1.28 -25.05 -1.35
CA THR A 65 -0.02 -25.48 -0.71
C THR A 65 0.08 -27.00 -0.59
N LYS A 66 -1.06 -27.69 -0.45
CA LYS A 66 -1.13 -29.16 -0.37
C LYS A 66 -1.35 -29.85 -1.72
N GLY A 67 -1.32 -29.12 -2.83
CA GLY A 67 -1.56 -29.67 -4.17
C GLY A 67 -3.00 -30.17 -4.41
N LYS A 68 -3.97 -29.76 -3.60
CA LYS A 68 -5.38 -30.22 -3.68
C LYS A 68 -6.17 -29.42 -4.72
N TRP A 69 -5.72 -29.42 -5.97
CA TRP A 69 -6.20 -28.55 -7.05
C TRP A 69 -7.69 -28.62 -7.28
N LYS A 70 -8.26 -29.82 -7.47
CA LYS A 70 -9.71 -30.00 -7.69
C LYS A 70 -10.56 -29.39 -6.57
N LYS A 71 -10.08 -29.42 -5.32
CA LYS A 71 -10.80 -28.82 -4.18
C LYS A 71 -10.64 -27.31 -4.18
N ALA A 72 -9.44 -26.80 -4.47
CA ALA A 72 -9.18 -25.37 -4.59
C ALA A 72 -10.00 -24.75 -5.74
N ASP A 73 -10.06 -25.38 -6.91
CA ASP A 73 -10.78 -24.88 -8.08
C ASP A 73 -12.27 -24.68 -7.82
N ARG A 74 -12.88 -25.55 -7.01
CA ARG A 74 -14.30 -25.39 -6.64
C ARG A 74 -14.51 -24.16 -5.76
N LEU A 75 -13.58 -23.86 -4.86
CA LEU A 75 -13.66 -22.68 -4.00
C LEU A 75 -13.28 -21.40 -4.74
N ILE A 76 -12.36 -21.47 -5.70
CA ILE A 76 -11.98 -20.31 -6.54
C ILE A 76 -13.19 -19.76 -7.30
N LYS A 77 -14.13 -20.62 -7.72
CA LYS A 77 -15.38 -20.19 -8.37
C LYS A 77 -16.31 -19.34 -7.49
N GLN A 78 -16.08 -19.32 -6.18
CA GLN A 78 -16.84 -18.54 -5.22
C GLN A 78 -16.18 -17.19 -4.88
N LEU A 79 -15.03 -16.90 -5.50
CA LEU A 79 -14.25 -15.70 -5.23
C LEU A 79 -14.55 -14.65 -6.30
N ASP A 80 -15.08 -13.51 -5.87
CA ASP A 80 -15.44 -12.41 -6.77
C ASP A 80 -14.32 -11.36 -6.92
N ASP A 81 -13.49 -11.21 -5.88
CA ASP A 81 -12.37 -10.27 -5.89
C ASP A 81 -11.25 -10.72 -6.85
N ARG A 82 -11.05 -9.94 -7.91
CA ARG A 82 -10.05 -10.18 -8.95
C ARG A 82 -8.62 -10.01 -8.45
N ILE A 83 -8.36 -9.10 -7.51
CA ILE A 83 -7.04 -8.88 -6.92
C ILE A 83 -6.65 -10.14 -6.12
N LEU A 84 -7.58 -10.65 -5.31
CA LEU A 84 -7.37 -11.90 -4.57
C LEU A 84 -7.17 -13.09 -5.51
N LEU A 85 -7.93 -13.16 -6.61
CA LEU A 85 -7.75 -14.17 -7.63
C LEU A 85 -6.35 -14.11 -8.25
N GLY A 86 -5.85 -12.92 -8.57
CA GLY A 86 -4.49 -12.71 -9.10
C GLY A 86 -3.41 -13.28 -8.19
N HIS A 87 -3.51 -13.06 -6.87
CA HIS A 87 -2.60 -13.63 -5.87
C HIS A 87 -2.70 -15.16 -5.77
N ILE A 88 -3.92 -15.70 -5.82
CA ILE A 88 -4.17 -17.15 -5.79
C ILE A 88 -3.58 -17.83 -7.03
N LEU A 89 -3.69 -17.21 -8.20
CA LEU A 89 -3.09 -17.72 -9.43
C LEU A 89 -1.56 -17.60 -9.40
N TYR A 90 -1.02 -16.50 -8.87
CA TYR A 90 0.42 -16.36 -8.67
C TYR A 90 0.98 -17.50 -7.81
N GLN A 91 0.33 -17.80 -6.67
CA GLN A 91 0.71 -18.93 -5.81
C GLN A 91 0.72 -20.24 -6.60
N ARG A 92 -0.35 -20.51 -7.37
CA ARG A 92 -0.46 -21.71 -8.21
C ARG A 92 0.69 -21.84 -9.19
N TYR A 93 0.95 -20.78 -9.94
CA TYR A 93 1.90 -20.80 -11.04
C TYR A 93 3.36 -20.84 -10.58
N MET A 94 3.61 -20.41 -9.34
CA MET A 94 4.90 -20.45 -8.67
C MET A 94 5.07 -21.65 -7.73
N HIS A 95 4.11 -22.59 -7.71
CA HIS A 95 4.21 -23.74 -6.84
C HIS A 95 5.46 -24.58 -7.20
N PRO A 96 6.27 -25.01 -6.22
CA PRO A 96 7.57 -25.62 -6.49
C PRO A 96 7.50 -26.98 -7.19
N THR A 97 6.50 -27.80 -6.85
CA THR A 97 6.44 -29.21 -7.29
C THR A 97 5.09 -29.64 -7.87
N ALA A 98 4.00 -29.43 -7.13
CA ALA A 98 2.69 -30.00 -7.46
C ALA A 98 1.92 -29.31 -8.60
N TYR A 99 2.38 -28.15 -9.10
CA TYR A 99 1.81 -27.50 -10.29
C TYR A 99 2.91 -27.01 -11.21
N ARG A 100 2.71 -27.17 -12.52
CA ARG A 100 3.64 -26.67 -13.53
C ARG A 100 2.86 -25.83 -14.53
N SER A 101 3.02 -24.52 -14.44
CA SER A 101 2.38 -23.55 -15.32
C SER A 101 2.79 -23.75 -16.79
N ARG A 102 1.88 -23.42 -17.71
CA ARG A 102 2.10 -23.32 -19.15
C ARG A 102 2.42 -21.88 -19.55
N TYR A 103 3.02 -21.67 -20.72
CA TYR A 103 3.30 -20.32 -21.19
C TYR A 103 2.02 -19.49 -21.34
N SER A 104 0.95 -20.07 -21.89
CA SER A 104 -0.33 -19.39 -22.08
C SER A 104 -0.89 -18.86 -20.77
N GLU A 105 -0.94 -19.68 -19.71
CA GLU A 105 -1.43 -19.25 -18.39
C GLU A 105 -0.65 -18.05 -17.83
N LEU A 106 0.67 -18.04 -18.02
CA LEU A 106 1.52 -16.95 -17.56
C LEU A 106 1.35 -15.68 -18.41
N ALA A 107 1.14 -15.83 -19.72
CA ALA A 107 0.86 -14.72 -20.62
C ALA A 107 -0.50 -14.10 -20.30
N ASP A 108 -1.52 -14.93 -20.07
CA ASP A 108 -2.86 -14.50 -19.68
C ASP A 108 -2.83 -13.80 -18.32
N TRP A 109 -2.06 -14.32 -17.36
CA TRP A 109 -1.84 -13.65 -16.07
C TRP A 109 -1.18 -12.28 -16.24
N MET A 110 -0.18 -12.15 -17.11
CA MET A 110 0.47 -10.85 -17.38
C MET A 110 -0.46 -9.85 -18.08
N LEU A 111 -1.45 -10.33 -18.84
CA LEU A 111 -2.46 -9.45 -19.43
C LEU A 111 -3.46 -8.95 -18.38
N ALA A 112 -3.81 -9.80 -17.40
CA ALA A 112 -4.82 -9.49 -16.40
C ALA A 112 -4.28 -8.74 -15.17
N TYR A 113 -3.02 -9.00 -14.78
CA TYR A 113 -2.45 -8.56 -13.49
C TYR A 113 -1.01 -8.00 -13.61
N PRO A 114 -0.73 -7.07 -14.55
CA PRO A 114 0.63 -6.63 -14.83
C PRO A 114 1.29 -5.79 -13.72
N ASP A 115 0.47 -5.22 -12.84
CA ASP A 115 0.81 -4.37 -11.71
C ASP A 115 0.91 -5.13 -10.37
N LEU A 116 0.41 -6.38 -10.32
CA LEU A 116 0.43 -7.14 -9.08
C LEU A 116 1.84 -7.52 -8.61
N PRO A 117 2.07 -7.59 -7.29
CA PRO A 117 3.30 -8.12 -6.73
C PRO A 117 3.63 -9.50 -7.29
N GLY A 118 4.85 -9.63 -7.85
CA GLY A 118 5.30 -10.87 -8.47
C GLY A 118 5.15 -10.91 -9.99
N ALA A 119 4.55 -9.89 -10.63
CA ALA A 119 4.44 -9.80 -12.08
C ALA A 119 5.80 -9.94 -12.79
N LYS A 120 6.85 -9.30 -12.25
CA LYS A 120 8.24 -9.47 -12.75
C LYS A 120 8.69 -10.94 -12.78
N ARG A 121 8.30 -11.75 -11.79
CA ARG A 121 8.65 -13.19 -11.73
C ARG A 121 7.83 -14.01 -12.71
N ILE A 122 6.52 -13.74 -12.84
CA ILE A 122 5.66 -14.39 -13.84
C ILE A 122 6.17 -14.09 -15.25
N TYR A 123 6.47 -12.82 -15.54
CA TYR A 123 7.04 -12.38 -16.81
C TYR A 123 8.36 -13.11 -17.13
N ALA A 124 9.29 -13.16 -16.18
CA ALA A 124 10.56 -13.86 -16.37
C ALA A 124 10.36 -15.36 -16.63
N LEU A 125 9.45 -16.01 -15.89
CA LEU A 125 9.09 -17.40 -16.08
C LEU A 125 8.48 -17.66 -17.47
N ALA A 126 7.58 -16.78 -17.92
CA ALA A 126 6.96 -16.85 -19.23
C ALA A 126 8.00 -16.72 -20.35
N LYS A 127 8.91 -15.73 -20.25
CA LYS A 127 9.98 -15.49 -21.21
C LYS A 127 10.89 -16.72 -21.35
N ARG A 128 11.30 -17.32 -20.21
CA ARG A 128 12.09 -18.55 -20.19
C ARG A 128 11.38 -19.70 -20.87
N LYS A 129 10.09 -19.90 -20.58
CA LYS A 129 9.30 -21.01 -21.11
C LYS A 129 9.07 -20.92 -22.63
N ASN A 130 8.98 -19.72 -23.18
CA ASN A 130 8.79 -19.55 -24.62
C ASN A 130 10.10 -19.48 -25.42
N GLY A 131 11.25 -19.71 -24.77
CA GLY A 131 12.57 -19.61 -25.43
C GLY A 131 12.81 -18.26 -26.09
N GLY A 132 12.21 -17.17 -25.57
CA GLY A 132 12.32 -15.83 -26.15
C GLY A 132 11.51 -15.56 -27.43
N LYS A 133 10.71 -16.52 -27.93
CA LYS A 133 10.03 -16.42 -29.24
C LYS A 133 8.65 -15.72 -29.22
N ALA A 134 8.22 -15.18 -28.07
CA ALA A 134 6.87 -14.65 -27.87
C ALA A 134 6.59 -13.41 -28.72
N ARG A 135 5.51 -13.46 -29.52
CA ARG A 135 5.07 -12.35 -30.38
C ARG A 135 4.29 -11.23 -29.66
N LYS A 136 3.95 -11.39 -28.38
CA LYS A 136 3.44 -10.34 -27.47
C LYS A 136 3.34 -10.93 -26.05
N LEU A 137 4.23 -10.50 -25.16
CA LEU A 137 4.12 -10.74 -23.71
C LEU A 137 3.99 -9.37 -23.05
N HIS A 138 2.91 -9.13 -22.32
CA HIS A 138 2.70 -7.87 -21.64
C HIS A 138 3.78 -7.67 -20.57
N LYS A 139 4.40 -6.49 -20.55
CA LYS A 139 5.48 -6.17 -19.60
C LYS A 139 4.86 -5.78 -18.26
N PRO A 140 5.51 -6.10 -17.13
CA PRO A 140 5.06 -5.57 -15.84
C PRO A 140 5.10 -4.03 -15.86
N ILE A 141 4.16 -3.41 -15.14
CA ILE A 141 4.07 -1.95 -14.96
C ILE A 141 5.11 -1.50 -13.92
#